data_AF-A0AA88Y1L9-F1
#
_entry.id   AF-A0AA88Y1L9-F1
#
_cell.length_a   1.000
_cell.length_b   1.000
_cell.length_c   1.000
_cell.angle_alpha   90.00
_cell.angle_beta   90.00
_cell.angle_gamma   90.00
#
_symmetry.space_group_name_H-M   'P 1'
#
loop_
_entity.id
_entity.type
_entity.pdbx_description
1 polymer ?
#
loop_
_entity_poly.entity_id
_entity_poly.type
_entity_poly.pdbx_seq_one_letter_code
_entity_poly.pdbx_strand_id
1 'polypeptide(L)'
;MTMGEGNKSLFAKMIVDVVYGPVLERLEKKDISAAQTLRAAFTKADNHLPGFAYDFVRGVLKKAEIHDKFDICETLLRLGGSQDCEELRISRQEPTFQDLNRCATGLKKILGKIPEQIYDRKLFLETIKEIASAIKRLLDAVNRVIAEVPAADNGSKQILEDRKKEFVRFSKKFSNTLKEFFRDTNQNQSVFLSANYLIYQTNLILRTVRQECC
;
A
#
# COMPACT_ATOMS: atom_id res chain seq x y z
N MET A 1 15.86 11.73 16.41
CA MET A 1 14.73 10.97 15.85
C MET A 1 15.29 9.83 15.03
N THR A 2 15.35 8.64 15.62
CA THR A 2 15.92 7.42 15.04
C THR A 2 15.06 6.94 13.87
N MET A 3 15.67 6.64 12.72
CA MET A 3 15.00 6.17 11.50
C MET A 3 14.14 4.88 11.70
N GLY A 4 14.17 4.24 12.87
CA GLY A 4 13.44 2.99 13.16
C GLY A 4 11.95 3.14 13.52
N GLU A 5 11.53 4.23 14.18
CA GLU A 5 10.15 4.32 14.68
C GLU A 5 9.13 4.70 13.60
N GLY A 6 9.50 5.63 12.70
CA GLY A 6 8.65 6.02 11.58
C GLY A 6 8.41 4.87 10.58
N ASN A 7 9.40 3.99 10.41
CA ASN A 7 9.30 2.82 9.53
C ASN A 7 8.44 1.72 10.15
N LYS A 8 8.54 1.52 11.48
CA LYS A 8 7.68 0.55 12.20
C LYS A 8 6.20 0.86 12.00
N SER A 9 5.81 2.14 12.06
CA SER A 9 4.41 2.55 11.85
C SER A 9 3.89 2.23 10.44
N LEU A 10 4.70 2.45 9.40
CA LEU A 10 4.33 2.07 8.03
C LEU A 10 4.21 0.55 7.90
N PHE A 11 5.22 -0.19 8.36
CA PHE A 11 5.24 -1.65 8.22
C PHE A 11 4.10 -2.32 9.01
N ALA A 12 3.75 -1.78 10.18
CA ALA A 12 2.58 -2.19 10.95
C ALA A 12 1.30 -2.16 10.11
N LYS A 13 1.05 -1.04 9.44
CA LYS A 13 -0.15 -0.88 8.62
C LYS A 13 -0.10 -1.72 7.35
N MET A 14 1.05 -1.79 6.70
CA MET A 14 1.21 -2.58 5.48
C MET A 14 1.05 -4.08 5.72
N ILE A 15 1.56 -4.61 6.83
CA ILE A 15 1.46 -6.05 7.15
C ILE A 15 -0.01 -6.50 7.21
N VAL A 16 -0.91 -5.66 7.71
CA VAL A 16 -2.34 -5.98 7.70
C VAL A 16 -2.85 -6.14 6.26
N ASP A 17 -2.53 -5.18 5.40
CA ASP A 17 -3.01 -5.11 4.01
C ASP A 17 -2.42 -6.20 3.10
N VAL A 18 -1.12 -6.50 3.26
CA VAL A 18 -0.35 -7.30 2.28
C VAL A 18 0.05 -8.68 2.81
N VAL A 19 -0.13 -8.95 4.11
CA VAL A 19 0.18 -10.26 4.71
C VAL A 19 -1.05 -10.87 5.34
N TYR A 20 -1.62 -10.23 6.38
CA TYR A 20 -2.74 -10.82 7.12
C TYR A 20 -4.01 -10.93 6.29
N GLY A 21 -4.45 -9.85 5.64
CA GLY A 21 -5.66 -9.83 4.83
C GLY A 21 -5.70 -10.98 3.81
N PRO A 22 -4.70 -11.08 2.92
CA PRO A 22 -4.62 -12.17 1.93
C PRO A 22 -4.53 -13.57 2.57
N VAL A 23 -3.85 -13.74 3.71
CA VAL A 23 -3.79 -15.03 4.41
C VAL A 23 -5.16 -15.43 4.94
N LEU A 24 -5.90 -14.50 5.56
CA LEU A 24 -7.23 -14.74 6.09
C LEU A 24 -8.25 -15.00 4.98
N GLU A 25 -8.16 -14.31 3.84
CA GLU A 25 -8.98 -14.57 2.65
C GLU A 25 -8.75 -15.99 2.09
N ARG A 26 -7.50 -16.48 2.11
CA ARG A 26 -7.20 -17.87 1.73
C ARG A 26 -7.73 -18.88 2.76
N LEU A 27 -7.70 -18.53 4.04
CA LEU A 27 -8.27 -19.36 5.10
C LEU A 27 -9.79 -19.43 4.98
N GLU A 28 -10.45 -18.31 4.65
CA GLU A 28 -11.91 -18.22 4.52
C GLU A 28 -12.47 -19.15 3.45
N LYS A 29 -11.70 -19.40 2.38
CA LYS A 29 -12.04 -20.41 1.34
C LYS A 29 -12.03 -21.85 1.85
N LYS A 30 -11.41 -22.11 3.01
CA LYS A 30 -11.32 -23.43 3.65
C LYS A 30 -12.22 -23.54 4.87
N ASP A 31 -12.22 -22.50 5.70
CA ASP A 31 -13.00 -22.41 6.92
C ASP A 31 -13.33 -20.93 7.20
N ILE A 32 -14.58 -20.58 6.93
CA ILE A 32 -15.11 -19.23 7.12
C ILE A 32 -15.10 -18.86 8.61
N SER A 33 -15.49 -19.79 9.50
CA SER A 33 -15.62 -19.51 10.92
C SER A 33 -14.27 -19.23 11.56
N ALA A 34 -13.26 -20.04 11.25
CA ALA A 34 -11.89 -19.84 11.72
C ALA A 34 -11.31 -18.53 11.19
N ALA A 35 -11.50 -18.22 9.90
CA ALA A 35 -11.02 -16.98 9.30
C ALA A 35 -11.63 -15.74 9.97
N GLN A 36 -12.95 -15.73 10.18
CA GLN A 36 -13.64 -14.60 10.80
C GLN A 36 -13.26 -14.44 12.28
N THR A 37 -13.09 -15.54 13.02
CA THR A 37 -12.63 -15.52 14.41
C THR A 37 -11.24 -14.90 14.53
N LEU A 38 -10.30 -15.33 13.69
CA LEU A 38 -8.96 -14.76 13.66
C LEU A 38 -8.97 -13.30 13.24
N ARG A 39 -9.74 -12.93 12.20
CA ARG A 39 -9.87 -11.55 11.73
C ARG A 39 -10.33 -10.64 12.88
N ALA A 40 -11.43 -11.01 13.56
CA ALA A 40 -11.97 -10.24 14.67
C ALA A 40 -10.97 -10.12 15.84
N ALA A 41 -10.30 -11.21 16.21
CA ALA A 41 -9.32 -11.20 17.30
C ALA A 41 -8.11 -10.30 16.99
N PHE A 42 -7.53 -10.43 15.79
CA PHE A 42 -6.37 -9.64 15.38
C PHE A 42 -6.72 -8.16 15.22
N THR A 43 -7.86 -7.82 14.59
CA THR A 43 -8.31 -6.43 14.50
C THR A 43 -8.56 -5.84 15.87
N LYS A 44 -9.20 -6.58 16.78
CA LYS A 44 -9.42 -6.10 18.16
C LYS A 44 -8.09 -5.89 18.90
N ALA A 45 -7.15 -6.81 18.78
CA ALA A 45 -5.84 -6.70 19.42
C ALA A 45 -5.05 -5.51 18.87
N ASP A 46 -4.98 -5.33 17.54
CA ASP A 46 -4.24 -4.25 16.89
C ASP A 46 -4.86 -2.86 17.18
N ASN A 47 -6.19 -2.78 17.36
CA ASN A 47 -6.85 -1.56 17.80
C ASN A 47 -6.49 -1.15 19.23
N HIS A 48 -6.29 -2.12 20.14
CA HIS A 48 -5.89 -1.84 21.53
C HIS A 48 -4.36 -1.65 21.67
N LEU A 49 -3.58 -2.30 20.80
CA LEU A 49 -2.13 -2.25 20.77
C LEU A 49 -1.66 -2.05 19.32
N PRO A 50 -1.60 -0.80 18.83
CA PRO A 50 -1.21 -0.51 17.44
C PRO A 50 0.16 -1.10 17.07
N GLY A 51 0.18 -1.92 16.02
CA GLY A 51 1.40 -2.61 15.56
C GLY A 51 1.56 -4.02 16.13
N PHE A 52 0.61 -4.50 16.94
CA PHE A 52 0.53 -5.89 17.38
C PHE A 52 0.66 -6.86 16.21
N ALA A 53 -0.05 -6.62 15.10
CA ALA A 53 0.00 -7.49 13.94
C ALA A 53 1.44 -7.66 13.40
N TYR A 54 2.18 -6.56 13.32
CA TYR A 54 3.59 -6.58 12.89
C TYR A 54 4.51 -7.24 13.89
N ASP A 55 4.36 -6.94 15.18
CA ASP A 55 5.18 -7.56 16.22
C ASP A 55 4.93 -9.07 16.31
N PHE A 56 3.69 -9.52 16.07
CA PHE A 56 3.35 -10.95 15.97
C PHE A 56 4.03 -11.62 14.78
N VAL A 57 3.94 -11.05 13.57
CA VAL A 57 4.64 -11.61 12.38
C VAL A 57 6.13 -11.69 12.65
N ARG A 58 6.72 -10.62 13.21
CA ARG A 58 8.14 -10.60 13.55
C ARG A 58 8.50 -11.68 14.57
N GLY A 59 7.64 -11.91 15.56
CA GLY A 59 7.78 -12.99 16.53
C GLY A 59 7.77 -14.38 15.88
N VAL A 60 6.83 -14.63 14.95
CA VAL A 60 6.77 -15.88 14.18
C VAL A 60 8.03 -16.10 13.36
N LEU A 61 8.49 -15.08 12.64
CA LEU A 61 9.71 -15.14 11.83
C LEU A 61 10.97 -15.38 12.67
N LYS A 62 11.04 -14.77 13.86
CA LYS A 62 12.13 -14.98 14.80
C LYS A 62 12.12 -16.40 15.36
N LYS A 63 10.93 -16.92 15.71
CA LYS A 63 10.78 -18.30 16.19
C LYS A 63 11.14 -19.34 15.12
N ALA A 64 10.93 -19.02 13.85
CA ALA A 64 11.33 -19.84 12.72
C ALA A 64 12.79 -19.64 12.27
N GLU A 65 13.57 -18.79 12.95
CA GLU A 65 14.99 -18.52 12.63
C GLU A 65 15.23 -18.03 11.19
N ILE A 66 14.26 -17.30 10.62
CA ILE A 66 14.34 -16.74 9.27
C ILE A 66 14.29 -15.21 9.24
N HIS A 67 14.18 -14.56 10.40
CA HIS A 67 14.02 -13.10 10.49
C HIS A 67 15.18 -12.28 9.89
N ASP A 68 16.39 -12.83 9.83
CA ASP A 68 17.56 -12.16 9.23
C ASP A 68 17.80 -12.55 7.77
N LYS A 69 16.97 -13.44 7.20
CA LYS A 69 17.17 -13.98 5.84
C LYS A 69 16.57 -13.12 4.74
N PHE A 70 15.80 -12.08 5.09
CA PHE A 70 15.18 -11.19 4.11
C PHE A 70 14.95 -9.80 4.67
N ASP A 71 14.97 -8.81 3.78
CA ASP A 71 14.65 -7.43 4.11
C ASP A 71 13.13 -7.24 4.15
N ILE A 72 12.61 -6.76 5.29
CA ILE A 72 11.17 -6.58 5.48
C ILE A 72 10.59 -5.43 4.63
N CYS A 73 11.37 -4.36 4.41
CA CYS A 73 10.94 -3.22 3.59
C CYS A 73 10.79 -3.67 2.13
N GLU A 74 11.79 -4.37 1.62
CA GLU A 74 11.78 -4.96 0.29
C GLU A 74 10.66 -5.99 0.12
N THR A 75 10.52 -6.89 1.09
CA THR A 75 9.50 -7.94 1.06
C THR A 75 8.09 -7.36 1.04
N LEU A 76 7.81 -6.35 1.89
CA LEU A 76 6.53 -5.66 1.89
C LEU A 76 6.25 -4.92 0.59
N LEU A 77 7.28 -4.40 -0.09
CA LEU A 77 7.13 -3.76 -1.40
C LEU A 77 6.73 -4.78 -2.47
N ARG A 78 7.41 -5.93 -2.51
CA ARG A 78 7.08 -7.03 -3.43
C ARG A 78 5.67 -7.58 -3.18
N LEU A 79 5.32 -7.80 -1.91
CA LEU A 79 4.00 -8.28 -1.51
C LEU A 79 2.92 -7.23 -1.83
N GLY A 80 3.16 -5.96 -1.55
CA GLY A 80 2.20 -4.89 -1.85
C GLY A 80 1.89 -4.73 -3.34
N GLY A 81 2.84 -5.10 -4.22
CA GLY A 81 2.61 -5.12 -5.66
C GLY A 81 1.96 -6.39 -6.21
N SER A 82 1.99 -7.50 -5.46
CA SER A 82 1.51 -8.80 -5.94
C SER A 82 0.22 -9.29 -5.26
N GLN A 83 -0.01 -8.87 -4.01
CA GLN A 83 -1.21 -9.23 -3.26
C GLN A 83 -2.32 -8.21 -3.56
N ASP A 84 -3.45 -8.73 -4.03
CA ASP A 84 -4.72 -8.02 -3.99
C ASP A 84 -5.45 -8.46 -2.71
N CYS A 85 -5.98 -7.50 -1.97
CA CYS A 85 -6.79 -7.73 -0.77
C CYS A 85 -8.22 -7.31 -1.09
N GLU A 86 -9.17 -8.22 -0.91
CA GLU A 86 -10.60 -7.98 -1.17
C GLU A 86 -11.15 -6.87 -0.28
N GLU A 87 -10.61 -6.67 0.93
CA GLU A 87 -11.00 -5.55 1.81
C GLU A 87 -10.67 -4.17 1.22
N LEU A 88 -9.73 -4.10 0.29
CA LEU A 88 -9.35 -2.87 -0.41
C LEU A 88 -10.11 -2.71 -1.73
N ARG A 89 -10.84 -3.73 -2.18
CA ARG A 89 -11.55 -3.70 -3.45
C ARG A 89 -12.84 -2.91 -3.32
N ILE A 90 -13.04 -1.96 -4.23
CA ILE A 90 -14.31 -1.24 -4.32
C ILE A 90 -15.34 -2.14 -5.02
N SER A 91 -16.47 -2.41 -4.36
CA SER A 91 -17.52 -3.33 -4.82
C SER A 91 -18.45 -2.75 -5.90
N ARG A 92 -18.49 -1.42 -6.03
CA ARG A 92 -19.29 -0.67 -7.00
C ARG A 92 -18.92 -0.99 -8.45
N GLN A 93 -19.92 -1.37 -9.26
CA GLN A 93 -19.72 -1.86 -10.64
C GLN A 93 -19.57 -0.73 -11.67
N GLU A 94 -19.82 0.51 -11.27
CA GLU A 94 -19.78 1.64 -12.17
C GLU A 94 -18.36 1.85 -12.75
N PRO A 95 -18.24 2.25 -14.03
CA PRO A 95 -16.96 2.32 -14.73
C PRO A 95 -15.91 3.16 -13.99
N THR A 96 -16.31 4.25 -13.36
CA THR A 96 -15.42 5.17 -12.63
C THR A 96 -14.72 4.47 -11.45
N PHE A 97 -15.44 3.67 -10.69
CA PHE A 97 -14.90 2.96 -9.52
C PHE A 97 -14.07 1.73 -9.94
N GLN A 98 -14.50 1.02 -10.98
CA GLN A 98 -13.72 -0.08 -11.54
C GLN A 98 -12.41 0.41 -12.18
N ASP A 99 -12.43 1.59 -12.79
CA ASP A 99 -11.22 2.21 -13.33
C ASP A 99 -10.24 2.62 -12.22
N LEU A 100 -10.73 3.13 -11.09
CA LEU A 100 -9.92 3.40 -9.90
C LEU A 100 -9.23 2.12 -9.38
N ASN A 101 -9.98 1.02 -9.22
CA ASN A 101 -9.42 -0.28 -8.83
C ASN A 101 -8.29 -0.71 -9.77
N ARG A 102 -8.52 -0.66 -11.09
CA ARG A 102 -7.50 -1.03 -12.09
C ARG A 102 -6.26 -0.15 -12.03
N CYS A 103 -6.45 1.16 -11.89
CA CYS A 103 -5.32 2.11 -11.79
C CYS A 103 -4.50 1.88 -10.51
N ALA A 104 -5.18 1.64 -9.38
CA ALA A 104 -4.53 1.35 -8.10
C ALA A 104 -3.72 0.05 -8.17
N THR A 105 -4.32 -1.05 -8.64
CA THR A 105 -3.61 -2.34 -8.84
C THR A 105 -2.46 -2.19 -9.83
N GLY A 106 -2.64 -1.44 -10.92
CA GLY A 106 -1.59 -1.16 -11.89
C GLY A 106 -0.39 -0.45 -11.28
N LEU A 107 -0.62 0.62 -10.53
CA LEU A 107 0.45 1.36 -9.84
C LEU A 107 1.18 0.46 -8.82
N LYS A 108 0.44 -0.25 -7.96
CA LYS A 108 1.02 -1.17 -6.97
C LYS A 108 1.92 -2.22 -7.63
N LYS A 109 1.46 -2.83 -8.73
CA LYS A 109 2.22 -3.83 -9.50
C LYS A 109 3.55 -3.28 -10.02
N ILE A 110 3.56 -2.07 -10.55
CA ILE A 110 4.80 -1.46 -11.06
C ILE A 110 5.75 -1.12 -9.90
N LEU A 111 5.24 -0.54 -8.81
CA LEU A 111 6.04 -0.25 -7.61
C LEU A 111 6.66 -1.52 -7.01
N GLY A 112 5.94 -2.63 -6.99
CA GLY A 112 6.43 -3.92 -6.48
C GLY A 112 7.58 -4.53 -7.28
N LYS A 113 7.83 -4.07 -8.51
CA LYS A 113 8.98 -4.51 -9.35
C LYS A 113 10.27 -3.77 -9.06
N ILE A 114 10.22 -2.66 -8.31
CA ILE A 114 11.39 -1.82 -8.01
C ILE A 114 12.56 -2.66 -7.44
N PRO A 115 12.37 -3.57 -6.47
CA PRO A 115 13.48 -4.36 -5.93
C PRO A 115 14.27 -5.16 -6.96
N GLU A 116 13.61 -5.67 -8.01
CA GLU A 116 14.26 -6.46 -9.06
C GLU A 116 14.92 -5.55 -10.11
N GLN A 117 14.31 -4.40 -10.38
CA GLN A 117 14.69 -3.54 -11.50
C GLN A 117 15.72 -2.48 -11.11
N ILE A 118 15.84 -2.11 -9.83
CA ILE A 118 16.71 -1.01 -9.35
C ILE A 118 18.21 -1.21 -9.67
N TYR A 119 18.65 -2.46 -9.86
CA TYR A 119 20.04 -2.79 -10.17
C TYR A 119 20.42 -2.60 -11.64
N ASP A 120 19.45 -2.64 -12.56
CA ASP A 120 19.66 -2.32 -13.98
C ASP A 120 19.17 -0.89 -14.22
N ARG A 121 20.12 0.03 -14.40
CA ARG A 121 19.82 1.46 -14.60
C ARG A 121 18.88 1.72 -15.78
N LYS A 122 19.03 0.99 -16.89
CA LYS A 122 18.20 1.22 -18.08
C LYS A 122 16.78 0.75 -17.82
N LEU A 123 16.63 -0.46 -17.27
CA LEU A 123 15.34 -1.01 -16.90
C LEU A 123 14.65 -0.14 -15.84
N PHE A 124 15.38 0.28 -14.81
CA PHE A 124 14.85 1.12 -13.74
C PHE A 124 14.35 2.48 -14.23
N LEU A 125 15.04 3.12 -15.18
CA LEU A 125 14.57 4.37 -15.78
C LEU A 125 13.25 4.19 -16.55
N GLU A 126 13.05 3.06 -17.23
CA GLU A 126 11.76 2.74 -17.85
C GLU A 126 10.68 2.51 -16.79
N THR A 127 10.98 1.76 -15.72
CA THR A 127 10.07 1.58 -14.58
C THR A 127 9.64 2.91 -13.97
N ILE A 128 10.56 3.87 -13.81
CA ILE A 128 10.24 5.20 -13.27
C ILE A 128 9.25 5.94 -14.18
N LYS A 129 9.41 5.85 -15.51
CA LYS A 129 8.46 6.43 -16.46
C LYS A 129 7.09 5.77 -16.37
N GLU A 130 7.05 4.44 -16.25
CA GLU A 130 5.81 3.69 -16.03
C GLU A 130 5.11 4.10 -14.73
N ILE A 131 5.87 4.24 -13.63
CA ILE A 131 5.35 4.72 -12.34
C ILE A 131 4.75 6.11 -12.48
N ALA A 132 5.46 7.05 -13.12
CA ALA A 132 4.96 8.41 -13.31
C ALA A 132 3.64 8.43 -14.10
N SER A 133 3.55 7.62 -15.16
CA SER A 133 2.32 7.45 -15.94
C SER A 133 1.18 6.84 -15.11
N ALA A 134 1.47 5.78 -14.34
CA ALA A 134 0.49 5.12 -13.47
C ALA A 134 -0.01 6.04 -12.34
N ILE A 135 0.87 6.84 -11.73
CA ILE A 135 0.52 7.87 -10.74
C ILE A 135 -0.46 8.88 -11.33
N LYS A 136 -0.18 9.38 -12.54
CA LYS A 136 -1.06 10.32 -13.23
C LYS A 136 -2.44 9.69 -13.47
N ARG A 137 -2.49 8.48 -14.02
CA ARG A 137 -3.75 7.75 -14.26
C ARG A 137 -4.56 7.51 -13.00
N LEU A 138 -3.89 7.16 -11.89
CA LEU A 138 -4.54 6.99 -10.59
C LEU A 138 -5.14 8.31 -10.09
N LEU A 139 -4.38 9.41 -10.15
CA LEU A 139 -4.88 10.73 -9.73
C LEU A 139 -6.07 11.19 -10.58
N ASP A 140 -6.04 10.96 -11.90
CA ASP A 140 -7.16 11.26 -12.79
C ASP A 140 -8.40 10.42 -12.44
N ALA A 141 -8.22 9.13 -12.11
CA ALA A 141 -9.32 8.28 -11.66
C ALA A 141 -9.90 8.72 -10.31
N VAL A 142 -9.05 9.13 -9.35
CA VAL A 142 -9.50 9.68 -8.07
C VAL A 142 -10.30 10.96 -8.27
N ASN A 143 -9.84 11.87 -9.15
CA ASN A 143 -10.58 13.09 -9.46
C ASN A 143 -11.97 12.79 -10.06
N ARG A 144 -12.06 11.77 -10.93
CA ARG A 144 -13.37 11.31 -11.46
C ARG A 144 -14.27 10.81 -10.33
N VAL A 145 -13.77 9.97 -9.43
CA VAL A 145 -14.55 9.50 -8.26
C VAL A 145 -15.02 10.67 -7.40
N ILE A 146 -14.15 11.64 -7.10
CA ILE A 146 -14.50 12.84 -6.32
C ILE A 146 -15.60 13.68 -7.01
N ALA A 147 -15.62 13.70 -8.35
CA ALA A 147 -16.66 14.40 -9.11
C ALA A 147 -18.03 13.69 -9.07
N GLU A 148 -18.04 12.37 -8.91
CA GLU A 148 -19.27 11.57 -8.76
C GLU A 148 -19.88 11.65 -7.35
N VAL A 149 -19.14 12.13 -6.34
CA VAL A 149 -19.67 12.31 -4.98
C VAL A 149 -20.71 13.44 -4.99
N PRO A 150 -21.94 13.20 -4.50
CA PRO A 150 -23.00 14.21 -4.50
C PRO A 150 -22.58 15.51 -3.81
N ALA A 151 -22.95 16.66 -4.38
CA ALA A 151 -22.59 17.97 -3.84
C ALA A 151 -23.19 18.27 -2.45
N ALA A 152 -24.22 17.53 -2.03
CA ALA A 152 -24.78 17.60 -0.69
C ALA A 152 -23.85 16.97 0.37
N ASP A 153 -22.94 16.08 -0.04
CA ASP A 153 -21.99 15.40 0.82
C ASP A 153 -20.59 16.02 0.73
N ASN A 154 -20.48 17.25 1.25
CA ASN A 154 -19.23 17.99 1.28
C ASN A 154 -18.18 17.35 2.21
N GLY A 155 -18.59 16.51 3.17
CA GLY A 155 -17.70 15.83 4.10
C GLY A 155 -16.86 14.77 3.40
N SER A 156 -17.52 13.81 2.76
CA SER A 156 -16.87 12.73 1.99
C SER A 156 -15.93 13.26 0.92
N LYS A 157 -16.37 14.30 0.20
CA LYS A 157 -15.58 14.95 -0.85
C LYS A 157 -14.30 15.56 -0.30
N GLN A 158 -14.37 16.24 0.85
CA GLN A 158 -13.22 16.87 1.49
C GLN A 158 -12.20 15.82 1.97
N ILE A 159 -12.66 14.71 2.54
CA ILE A 159 -11.80 13.62 2.99
C ILE A 159 -11.02 13.02 1.81
N LEU A 160 -11.69 12.77 0.68
CA LEU A 160 -11.05 12.25 -0.53
C LEU A 160 -10.03 13.24 -1.12
N GLU A 161 -10.34 14.53 -1.13
CA GLU A 161 -9.42 15.59 -1.54
C GLU A 161 -8.16 15.63 -0.66
N ASP A 162 -8.31 15.47 0.66
CA ASP A 162 -7.17 15.46 1.57
C ASP A 162 -6.31 14.19 1.41
N ARG A 163 -6.93 13.03 1.13
CA ARG A 163 -6.20 11.80 0.76
C ARG A 163 -5.42 11.99 -0.55
N LYS A 164 -6.02 12.65 -1.54
CA LYS A 164 -5.35 12.98 -2.81
C LYS A 164 -4.14 13.89 -2.58
N LYS A 165 -4.27 14.95 -1.78
CA LYS A 165 -3.17 15.86 -1.44
C LYS A 165 -2.01 15.12 -0.75
N GLU A 166 -2.32 14.25 0.21
CA GLU A 166 -1.32 13.44 0.88
C GLU A 166 -0.61 12.49 -0.08
N PHE A 167 -1.34 11.82 -0.97
CA PHE A 167 -0.73 10.98 -2.00
C PHE A 167 0.23 11.78 -2.91
N VAL A 168 -0.17 12.98 -3.34
CA VAL A 168 0.70 13.88 -4.13
C VAL A 168 1.96 14.26 -3.35
N ARG A 169 1.85 14.53 -2.04
CA ARG A 169 3.00 14.82 -1.16
C ARG A 169 3.99 13.65 -1.15
N PHE A 170 3.51 12.41 -0.99
CA PHE A 170 4.36 11.22 -1.01
C PHE A 170 4.95 10.92 -2.39
N SER A 171 4.23 11.21 -3.48
CA SER A 171 4.74 11.09 -4.86
C SER A 171 5.89 12.05 -5.15
N LYS A 172 5.79 13.30 -4.67
CA LYS A 172 6.89 14.27 -4.71
C LYS A 172 8.09 13.81 -3.88
N LYS A 173 7.84 13.26 -2.68
CA LYS A 173 8.90 12.70 -1.83
C LYS A 173 9.63 11.54 -2.52
N PHE A 174 8.90 10.59 -3.11
CA PHE A 174 9.47 9.50 -3.90
C PHE A 174 10.35 10.03 -5.04
N SER A 175 9.87 11.02 -5.80
CA SER A 175 10.64 11.65 -6.88
C SER A 175 11.93 12.31 -6.39
N ASN A 176 11.92 12.94 -5.21
CA ASN A 176 13.13 13.52 -4.61
C ASN A 176 14.11 12.42 -4.15
N THR A 177 13.60 11.34 -3.54
CA THR A 177 14.41 10.19 -3.15
C THR A 177 15.07 9.52 -4.36
N LEU A 178 14.38 9.44 -5.51
CA LEU A 178 15.00 8.96 -6.75
C LEU A 178 16.16 9.86 -7.22
N LYS A 179 16.01 11.20 -7.11
CA LYS A 179 17.10 12.13 -7.44
C LYS A 179 18.31 11.94 -6.54
N GLU A 180 18.10 11.72 -5.26
CA GLU A 180 19.15 11.42 -4.28
C GLU A 180 19.82 10.07 -4.59
N PHE A 181 19.02 9.04 -4.89
CA PHE A 181 19.53 7.72 -5.28
C PHE A 181 20.45 7.75 -6.51
N PHE A 182 20.11 8.54 -7.54
CA PHE A 182 20.98 8.67 -8.72
C PHE A 182 22.24 9.51 -8.46
N ARG A 183 22.32 10.25 -7.35
CA ARG A 183 23.53 10.95 -6.90
C ARG A 183 24.40 10.04 -6.05
N ASP A 184 23.80 9.33 -5.11
CA ASP A 184 24.45 8.41 -4.17
C ASP A 184 23.86 7.00 -4.31
N THR A 185 24.57 6.11 -5.02
CA THR A 185 24.11 4.77 -5.43
C THR A 185 23.78 3.80 -4.27
N ASN A 186 23.95 4.21 -3.01
CA ASN A 186 23.73 3.37 -1.82
C ASN A 186 22.38 3.59 -1.13
N GLN A 187 21.41 4.25 -1.76
CA GLN A 187 20.11 4.59 -1.17
C GLN A 187 18.94 3.68 -1.55
N ASN A 188 19.19 2.41 -1.93
CA ASN A 188 18.13 1.45 -2.29
C ASN A 188 17.01 1.38 -1.23
N GLN A 189 17.39 1.33 0.05
CA GLN A 189 16.45 1.29 1.17
C GLN A 189 15.51 2.50 1.20
N SER A 190 16.02 3.70 0.93
CA SER A 190 15.21 4.91 0.87
C SER A 190 14.19 4.85 -0.27
N VAL A 191 14.60 4.31 -1.44
CA VAL A 191 13.71 4.11 -2.59
C VAL A 191 12.62 3.09 -2.24
N PHE A 192 12.97 1.96 -1.62
CA PHE A 192 12.00 0.95 -1.21
C PHE A 192 10.99 1.50 -0.20
N LEU A 193 11.48 2.22 0.81
CA LEU A 193 10.64 2.83 1.83
C LEU A 193 9.66 3.85 1.22
N SER A 194 10.15 4.73 0.35
CA SER A 194 9.32 5.74 -0.30
C SER A 194 8.29 5.13 -1.27
N ALA A 195 8.63 4.03 -1.95
CA ALA A 195 7.68 3.26 -2.76
C ALA A 195 6.62 2.55 -1.90
N ASN A 196 7.00 1.98 -0.75
CA ASN A 196 6.05 1.39 0.21
C ASN A 196 5.03 2.43 0.71
N TYR A 197 5.47 3.66 0.97
CA TYR A 197 4.54 4.74 1.31
C TYR A 197 3.53 5.00 0.17
N LEU A 198 3.92 4.94 -1.09
CA LEU A 198 2.99 5.11 -2.21
C LEU A 198 1.97 3.97 -2.30
N ILE A 199 2.38 2.73 -2.07
CA ILE A 199 1.45 1.59 -1.98
C ILE A 199 0.46 1.81 -0.83
N TYR A 200 0.96 2.16 0.34
CA TYR A 200 0.10 2.43 1.50
C TYR A 200 -0.88 3.57 1.26
N GLN A 201 -0.45 4.69 0.68
CA GLN A 201 -1.35 5.80 0.33
C GLN A 201 -2.38 5.40 -0.73
N THR A 202 -2.00 4.53 -1.68
CA THR A 202 -2.94 3.96 -2.66
C THR A 202 -4.02 3.13 -1.95
N ASN A 203 -3.62 2.26 -1.01
CA ASN A 203 -4.57 1.47 -0.21
C ASN A 203 -5.48 2.36 0.65
N LEU A 204 -4.97 3.44 1.23
CA LEU A 204 -5.77 4.40 1.98
C LEU A 204 -6.82 5.08 1.12
N ILE A 205 -6.48 5.48 -0.11
CA ILE A 205 -7.45 6.05 -1.06
C ILE A 205 -8.58 5.04 -1.31
N LEU A 206 -8.24 3.79 -1.63
CA LEU A 206 -9.23 2.74 -1.88
C LEU A 206 -10.14 2.50 -0.66
N ARG A 207 -9.56 2.42 0.55
CA ARG A 207 -10.31 2.29 1.80
C ARG A 207 -11.27 3.45 2.02
N THR A 208 -10.79 4.67 1.80
CA THR A 208 -11.60 5.88 1.98
C THR A 208 -12.76 5.89 0.98
N VAL A 209 -12.51 5.61 -0.30
CA VAL A 209 -13.58 5.51 -1.30
C VAL A 209 -14.59 4.42 -0.94
N ARG A 210 -14.13 3.29 -0.39
CA ARG A 210 -15.03 2.24 0.08
C ARG A 210 -15.88 2.67 1.28
N GLN A 211 -15.34 3.48 2.20
CA GLN A 211 -16.06 3.93 3.40
C GLN A 211 -17.04 5.07 3.12
N GLU A 212 -16.65 6.01 2.26
CA GLU A 212 -17.43 7.22 2.00
C GLU A 212 -18.41 7.05 0.82
N CYS A 213 -18.14 6.12 -0.11
CA CYS A 213 -18.90 6.01 -1.37
C CYS A 213 -19.61 4.66 -1.60
N CYS A 214 -19.46 3.66 -0.71
CA CYS A 214 -20.06 2.32 -0.86
C CYS A 214 -20.85 1.94 0.39
#